data_AF-Q53470-F1
#
_entry.id   AF-Q53470-F1
#
_cell.length_a   1.000
_cell.length_b   1.000
_cell.length_c   1.000
_cell.angle_alpha   90.00
_cell.angle_beta   90.00
_cell.angle_gamma   90.00
#
_symmetry.space_group_name_H-M   'P 1'
#
loop_
_entity.id
_entity.type
_entity.pdbx_description
1 polymer ?
#
loop_
_entity_poly.entity_id
_entity_poly.type
_entity_poly.pdbx_seq_one_letter_code
_entity_poly.pdbx_strand_id
1 'polypeptide(L)' 'PMTVIGELDKQTGDLLEEIYLDLYAPIIRKTVEVAEMIKYTCNVCHSSKVTFSNQIGNIAKAVGVDGHEVMD' A
#
# COMPACT_ATOMS: atom_id res chain seq x y z
N PRO A 1 6.53 4.91 -2.90
CA PRO A 1 6.94 4.44 -1.55
C PRO A 1 6.70 5.57 -0.55
N MET A 2 6.32 5.26 0.69
CA MET A 2 5.97 6.27 1.71
C MET A 2 6.51 5.84 3.07
N THR A 3 6.85 6.80 3.93
CA THR A 3 7.16 6.57 5.34
C THR A 3 5.92 6.90 6.15
N VAL A 4 5.41 5.94 6.92
CA VAL A 4 4.24 6.13 7.79
C VAL A 4 4.70 6.05 9.24
N ILE A 5 4.39 7.08 10.02
CA ILE A 5 4.72 7.17 11.45
C ILE A 5 3.40 7.18 12.22
N GLY A 6 3.22 6.18 13.08
CA GLY A 6 2.17 6.16 14.09
C GLY A 6 2.69 6.83 15.36
N GLU A 7 2.01 7.87 15.80
CA GLU A 7 2.48 8.77 16.85
C GLU A 7 1.54 8.77 18.05
N LEU A 8 2.11 8.55 19.25
CA LEU A 8 1.45 8.74 20.54
C LEU A 8 1.73 10.13 21.11
N ASP A 9 2.95 10.62 20.90
CA ASP A 9 3.42 11.92 21.38
C ASP A 9 4.31 12.60 20.33
N LYS A 10 4.29 13.93 20.36
CA LYS A 10 4.98 14.77 19.37
C LYS A 10 6.48 14.61 19.36
N GLN A 11 7.09 14.42 20.54
CA GLN A 11 8.53 14.33 20.66
C GLN A 11 9.06 13.09 19.93
N THR A 12 8.40 11.94 20.11
CA THR A 12 8.78 10.70 19.43
C THR A 12 8.53 10.78 17.93
N GLY A 13 7.42 11.39 17.50
CA GLY A 13 7.12 11.59 16.08
C GLY A 13 8.14 12.48 15.36
N ASP A 14 8.57 13.58 15.99
CA ASP A 14 9.58 14.50 15.44
C ASP A 14 10.95 13.81 15.30
N LEU A 15 11.34 13.01 16.30
CA LEU A 15 12.60 12.24 16.25
C LEU A 15 12.60 11.20 15.11
N LEU A 16 11.48 10.51 14.92
CA LEU A 16 11.35 9.54 13.81
C LEU A 16 11.37 10.23 12.45
N GLU A 17 10.72 11.39 12.33
CA GLU A 17 10.75 12.19 11.11
C GLU A 17 12.20 12.56 10.75
N GLU A 18 13.01 13.02 11.71
CA GLU A 18 14.41 13.38 11.51
C GLU A 18 15.25 12.23 10.92
N ILE A 19 15.05 11.00 11.42
CA ILE A 19 15.74 9.80 10.91
C ILE A 19 15.45 9.54 9.42
N TYR A 20 14.25 9.92 8.96
CA TYR A 20 13.78 9.63 7.59
C TYR A 20 13.83 10.84 6.64
N LEU A 21 14.30 12.01 7.10
CA LEU A 21 14.32 13.26 6.31
C LEU A 21 15.08 13.15 4.98
N ASP A 22 16.16 12.38 4.93
CA ASP A 22 17.01 12.24 3.74
C ASP A 22 16.42 11.30 2.68
N LEU A 23 15.31 10.61 2.98
CA LEU A 23 14.65 9.77 2.00
C LEU A 23 13.78 10.60 1.07
N TYR A 24 13.90 10.37 -0.24
CA TYR A 24 13.00 10.96 -1.24
C TYR A 24 11.65 10.23 -1.26
N ALA A 25 10.88 10.40 -0.18
CA ALA A 25 9.56 9.83 0.02
C ALA A 25 8.72 10.73 0.95
N PRO A 26 7.39 10.81 0.75
CA PRO A 26 6.52 11.52 1.65
C PRO A 26 6.49 10.86 3.04
N ILE A 27 6.54 11.69 4.09
CA ILE A 27 6.34 11.28 5.48
C ILE A 27 4.87 11.56 5.86
N ILE A 28 4.19 10.53 6.38
CA ILE A 28 2.78 10.57 6.76
C ILE A 28 2.68 10.26 8.25
N ARG A 29 2.33 11.27 9.05
CA ARG A 29 2.13 11.14 10.50
C ARG A 29 0.65 11.00 10.84
N LYS A 30 0.30 9.99 11.64
CA LYS A 30 -1.07 9.65 12.07
C LYS A 30 -1.05 9.09 13.50
N THR A 31 -2.23 8.85 14.08
CA THR A 31 -2.31 8.05 15.31
C THR A 31 -1.80 6.64 15.06
N VAL A 32 -1.38 5.95 16.12
CA VAL A 32 -0.84 4.59 16.03
C VAL A 32 -1.82 3.63 15.34
N GLU A 33 -3.08 3.66 15.74
CA GLU A 33 -4.11 2.75 15.22
C GLU A 33 -4.32 2.92 13.72
N VAL A 34 -4.27 4.17 13.24
CA VAL A 34 -4.40 4.47 11.81
C VAL A 34 -3.16 4.01 11.05
N ALA A 35 -1.96 4.21 11.59
CA ALA A 35 -0.72 3.76 10.97
C ALA A 35 -0.65 2.23 10.85
N GLU A 36 -1.08 1.51 11.89
CA GLU A 36 -1.20 0.04 11.86
C GLU A 36 -2.18 -0.42 10.77
N MET A 37 -3.36 0.22 10.70
CA MET A 37 -4.37 -0.13 9.70
C MET A 37 -3.91 0.19 8.27
N ILE A 38 -3.11 1.24 8.06
CA ILE A 38 -2.48 1.52 6.76
C ILE A 38 -1.63 0.32 6.33
N LYS A 39 -0.84 -0.28 7.24
CA LYS A 39 0.00 -1.43 6.89
C LYS A 39 -0.81 -2.64 6.43
N TYR A 40 -1.86 -2.98 7.16
CA TYR A 40 -2.79 -4.05 6.74
C TYR A 40 -3.44 -3.73 5.40
N THR A 41 -3.95 -2.51 5.24
CA THR A 41 -4.65 -2.09 4.03
C THR A 41 -3.75 -2.14 2.80
N CYS A 42 -2.49 -1.69 2.89
CA CYS A 42 -1.54 -1.79 1.77
C CYS A 42 -1.35 -3.24 1.31
N ASN A 43 -1.09 -4.15 2.25
CA ASN A 43 -0.86 -5.56 1.92
C ASN A 43 -2.10 -6.22 1.34
N VAL A 44 -3.27 -5.98 1.93
CA VAL A 44 -4.54 -6.55 1.47
C VAL A 44 -4.90 -5.99 0.09
N CYS A 45 -4.76 -4.68 -0.13
CA CYS A 45 -5.03 -4.06 -1.43
C CYS A 45 -4.13 -4.63 -2.54
N HIS A 46 -2.83 -4.80 -2.28
CA HIS A 46 -1.94 -5.45 -3.25
C HIS A 46 -2.37 -6.89 -3.56
N SER A 47 -2.71 -7.67 -2.53
CA SER A 47 -3.22 -9.03 -2.70
C SER A 47 -4.51 -9.07 -3.51
N SER A 48 -5.45 -8.15 -3.23
CA SER A 48 -6.71 -8.02 -3.96
C SER A 48 -6.49 -7.68 -5.43
N LYS A 49 -5.58 -6.76 -5.77
CA LYS A 49 -5.27 -6.40 -7.16
C LYS A 49 -4.76 -7.61 -7.95
N VAL A 50 -3.81 -8.36 -7.38
CA VAL A 50 -3.26 -9.56 -8.03
C VAL A 50 -4.34 -10.64 -8.18
N THR A 51 -5.09 -10.90 -7.11
CA THR A 51 -6.14 -11.93 -7.11
C THR A 51 -7.24 -11.60 -8.13
N PHE A 52 -7.69 -10.35 -8.17
CA PHE A 52 -8.67 -9.88 -9.14
C PHE A 52 -8.16 -10.08 -10.58
N SER A 53 -6.95 -9.62 -10.87
CA SER A 53 -6.34 -9.75 -12.20
C SER A 53 -6.23 -11.21 -12.63
N ASN A 54 -5.83 -12.10 -11.72
CA ASN A 54 -5.76 -13.54 -11.99
C ASN A 54 -7.13 -14.15 -12.29
N GLN A 55 -8.18 -13.75 -11.57
CA GLN A 55 -9.53 -14.24 -11.81
C GLN A 55 -10.06 -13.78 -13.17
N ILE A 56 -9.87 -12.50 -13.50
CA ILE A 56 -10.24 -11.96 -14.81
C ILE A 56 -9.46 -12.66 -15.93
N GLY A 57 -8.15 -12.86 -15.77
CA GLY A 57 -7.33 -13.59 -16.74
C GLY A 57 -7.80 -15.03 -16.98
N ASN A 58 -8.23 -15.73 -15.92
CA ASN A 58 -8.80 -17.07 -16.05
C ASN A 58 -10.13 -17.07 -16.84
N ILE A 59 -10.99 -16.08 -16.60
CA ILE A 59 -12.26 -15.93 -17.34
C ILE A 59 -11.98 -15.58 -18.80
N ALA A 60 -11.10 -14.60 -19.08
CA ALA A 60 -10.72 -14.19 -20.42
C ALA A 60 -10.18 -15.38 -21.24
N LYS A 61 -9.28 -16.17 -20.64
CA LYS A 61 -8.76 -17.40 -21.25
C LYS A 61 -9.86 -18.41 -21.57
N ALA A 62 -10.85 -18.58 -20.69
CA ALA A 62 -11.94 -19.53 -20.91
C ALA A 62 -12.87 -19.13 -22.08
N VAL A 63 -12.94 -17.84 -22.41
CA VAL A 63 -13.76 -17.31 -23.52
C VAL A 63 -12.95 -16.93 -24.76
N GLY A 64 -11.64 -17.22 -24.79
CA GLY A 64 -10.76 -16.95 -25.93
C GLY A 64 -10.38 -15.48 -26.12
N VAL A 65 -10.45 -14.67 -25.06
CA VAL A 65 -10.03 -13.26 -25.04
C VAL A 65 -8.64 -13.14 -24.41
N ASP A 66 -7.81 -12.20 -24.87
CA ASP A 66 -6.52 -11.91 -24.27
C ASP A 66 -6.70 -11.21 -22.91
N GLY A 67 -6.32 -11.90 -21.83
CA GLY A 67 -6.43 -11.37 -20.47
C GLY A 67 -5.46 -10.21 -20.18
N HIS A 68 -4.39 -10.04 -20.95
CA HIS A 68 -3.48 -8.90 -20.80
C HIS A 68 -4.10 -7.63 -21.35
N GLU A 69 -4.68 -7.68 -22.56
CA GLU A 69 -5.39 -6.55 -23.16
C GLU A 69 -6.60 -6.09 -22.32
N VAL A 70 -7.23 -7.01 -21.57
CA VAL A 70 -8.32 -6.69 -20.62
C VAL A 70 -7.82 -5.89 -19.39
N MET A 71 -6.55 -6.04 -19.02
CA MET A 71 -5.98 -5.47 -17.78
C MET A 71 -5.07 -4.25 -18.00
N ASP A 72 -4.75 -3.93 -19.26
CA ASP A 72 -4.05 -2.70 -19.67
C ASP A 72 -4.90 -1.43 -19.45
#